data_AF-A0A7C3HKR2-F1
#
_entry.id   AF-A0A7C3HKR2-F1
#
_cell.length_a   1.000
_cell.length_b   1.000
_cell.length_c   1.000
_cell.angle_alpha   90.00
_cell.angle_beta   90.00
_cell.angle_gamma   90.00
#
_symmetry.space_group_name_H-M   'P 1'
#
loop_
_entity.id
_entity.type
_entity.pdbx_description
1 polymer ?
#
loop_
_entity_poly.entity_id
_entity_poly.type
_entity_poly.pdbx_seq_one_letter_code
_entity_poly.pdbx_strand_id
1 'polypeptide(L)'
;MEDFRQQFLGRAFRTVPGVEYNRRRRELLEQADMVPVIYEIVLPERGGWETFRDATFPLLVRYLKAQGVDPENPRRLVVALFFKDHCHFIQGTDFMKALCGLEGLNAAALHFRVLGWLSKTEAAASAS
;
A
#
# COMPACT_ATOMS: atom_id res chain seq x y z
N MET A 1 -14.70 17.05 4.75
CA MET A 1 -14.13 15.70 4.81
C MET A 1 -12.72 15.83 4.25
N GLU A 2 -11.70 15.57 5.06
CA GLU A 2 -10.32 15.66 4.61
C GLU A 2 -10.10 14.70 3.44
N ASP A 3 -9.43 15.14 2.39
CA ASP A 3 -9.18 14.31 1.21
C ASP A 3 -8.31 13.11 1.62
N PHE A 4 -8.85 11.88 1.53
CA PHE A 4 -8.15 10.66 1.97
C PHE A 4 -6.78 10.50 1.33
N ARG A 5 -6.58 11.10 0.16
CA ARG A 5 -5.29 11.12 -0.55
C ARG A 5 -4.20 11.73 0.33
N GLN A 6 -4.51 12.85 1.00
CA GLN A 6 -3.55 13.55 1.85
C GLN A 6 -3.07 12.70 3.04
N GLN A 7 -3.93 11.80 3.54
CA GLN A 7 -3.57 10.87 4.62
C GLN A 7 -2.47 9.87 4.21
N PHE A 8 -2.35 9.57 2.91
CA PHE A 8 -1.25 8.76 2.37
C PHE A 8 -0.08 9.63 1.94
N LEU A 9 -0.33 10.67 1.14
CA LEU A 9 0.72 11.51 0.56
C LEU A 9 1.59 12.17 1.64
N GLY A 10 1.00 12.60 2.76
CA GLY A 10 1.70 13.21 3.89
C GLY A 10 2.60 12.25 4.68
N ARG A 11 2.56 10.94 4.39
CA ARG A 11 3.41 9.92 5.04
C ARG A 11 4.59 9.48 4.18
N ALA A 12 4.77 10.10 3.01
CA ALA A 12 5.90 9.80 2.15
C ALA A 12 7.21 10.18 2.83
N PHE A 13 8.15 9.25 2.92
CA PHE A 13 9.52 9.56 3.34
C PHE A 13 10.33 10.15 2.18
N ARG A 14 9.84 9.99 0.95
CA ARG A 14 10.43 10.57 -0.26
C ARG A 14 9.36 10.79 -1.31
N THR A 15 9.40 11.94 -1.97
CA THR A 15 8.58 12.28 -3.14
C THR A 15 9.49 12.69 -4.28
N VAL A 16 9.23 12.17 -5.48
CA VAL A 16 9.99 12.49 -6.70
C VAL A 16 9.05 12.64 -7.89
N PRO A 17 9.47 13.33 -8.96
CA PRO A 17 8.78 13.26 -10.24
C PRO A 17 8.65 11.82 -10.71
N GLY A 18 7.52 11.45 -11.30
CA GLY A 18 7.24 10.08 -11.76
C GLY A 18 8.28 9.57 -12.76
N VAL A 19 8.84 10.46 -13.58
CA VAL A 19 9.93 10.15 -14.52
C VAL A 19 11.22 9.69 -13.84
N GLU A 20 11.42 10.03 -12.56
CA GLU A 20 12.58 9.59 -11.78
C GLU A 20 12.36 8.25 -11.05
N TYR A 21 11.14 7.70 -11.07
CA TYR A 21 10.77 6.51 -10.30
C TYR A 21 11.76 5.36 -10.48
N ASN A 22 12.06 4.98 -11.73
CA ASN A 22 12.94 3.85 -12.02
C ASN A 22 14.36 4.05 -11.48
N ARG A 23 14.87 5.29 -11.51
CA ARG A 23 16.17 5.61 -10.93
C ARG A 23 16.13 5.43 -9.42
N ARG A 24 15.14 6.01 -8.74
CA ARG A 24 15.00 5.94 -7.29
C ARG A 24 14.71 4.53 -6.77
N ARG A 25 13.92 3.77 -7.52
CA ARG A 25 13.66 2.35 -7.23
C ARG A 25 14.95 1.56 -7.18
N ARG A 26 15.87 1.76 -8.13
CA ARG A 26 17.18 1.08 -8.14
C ARG A 26 18.03 1.51 -6.94
N GLU A 27 18.13 2.81 -6.68
CA GLU A 27 18.87 3.33 -5.52
C GLU A 27 18.37 2.72 -4.20
N LEU A 28 17.05 2.59 -4.03
CA LEU A 28 16.45 1.96 -2.84
C LEU A 28 16.83 0.48 -2.71
N LEU A 29 16.91 -0.25 -3.82
CA LEU A 29 17.30 -1.66 -3.81
C LEU A 29 18.80 -1.83 -3.55
N GLU A 30 19.63 -0.91 -4.03
CA GLU A 30 21.09 -0.93 -3.87
C GLU A 30 21.54 -0.51 -2.46
N GLN A 31 20.81 0.39 -1.80
CA GLN A 31 21.17 0.94 -0.49
C GLN A 31 20.60 0.15 0.70
N ALA A 32 19.70 -0.81 0.45
CA ALA A 32 19.01 -1.49 1.53
C ALA A 32 19.82 -2.67 2.08
N ASP A 33 20.00 -2.70 3.41
CA ASP A 33 20.57 -3.86 4.13
C ASP A 33 19.75 -5.14 3.88
N MET A 34 18.45 -4.98 3.61
CA MET A 34 17.54 -6.06 3.25
C MET A 34 16.68 -5.62 2.07
N VAL A 35 16.66 -6.42 1.00
CA VAL A 35 15.91 -6.11 -0.22
C VAL A 35 14.42 -5.87 0.10
N PRO A 36 13.92 -4.63 -0.08
CA PRO A 36 12.53 -4.31 0.16
C PRO A 36 11.64 -4.89 -0.93
N VAL A 37 10.41 -5.21 -0.55
CA VAL A 37 9.32 -5.47 -1.48
C VAL A 37 8.76 -4.12 -1.91
N ILE A 38 8.84 -3.80 -3.20
CA ILE A 38 8.30 -2.56 -3.75
C ILE A 38 6.99 -2.86 -4.45
N TYR A 39 5.92 -2.19 -4.05
CA TYR A 39 4.60 -2.36 -4.65
C TYR A 39 4.07 -1.02 -5.19
N GLU A 40 3.64 -1.03 -6.45
CA GLU A 40 3.19 0.16 -7.16
C GLU A 40 1.68 0.30 -7.04
N ILE A 41 1.22 1.50 -6.65
CA ILE A 41 -0.21 1.82 -6.52
C ILE A 41 -0.48 3.14 -7.22
N VAL A 42 -1.54 3.21 -8.01
CA VAL A 42 -2.04 4.46 -8.57
C VAL A 42 -3.13 5.00 -7.66
N LEU A 43 -2.91 6.20 -7.12
CA LEU A 43 -3.90 6.92 -6.35
C LEU A 43 -4.82 7.69 -7.31
N PRO A 44 -6.13 7.40 -7.36
CA PRO A 44 -7.01 8.00 -8.35
C PRO A 44 -7.28 9.47 -8.04
N GLU A 45 -7.27 10.37 -9.03
CA GLU A 45 -7.59 11.80 -8.83
C GLU A 45 -9.03 12.07 -8.42
N ARG A 46 -9.94 11.16 -8.78
CA ARG A 46 -11.38 11.25 -8.49
C ARG A 46 -11.85 9.96 -7.82
N GLY A 47 -13.04 10.02 -7.23
CA GLY A 47 -13.64 8.89 -6.53
C GLY A 47 -13.35 8.87 -5.04
N GLY A 48 -14.08 8.01 -4.35
CA GLY A 48 -14.10 7.89 -2.90
C GLY A 48 -13.04 6.92 -2.36
N TRP A 49 -12.79 7.07 -1.07
CA TRP A 49 -11.91 6.21 -0.29
C TRP A 49 -12.29 4.72 -0.40
N GLU A 50 -13.58 4.39 -0.28
CA GLU A 50 -14.08 3.02 -0.30
C GLU A 50 -13.74 2.28 -1.60
N THR A 51 -13.94 2.94 -2.75
CA THR A 51 -13.62 2.36 -4.07
C THR A 51 -12.12 2.09 -4.21
N PHE A 52 -11.27 3.04 -3.79
CA PHE A 52 -9.82 2.84 -3.80
C PHE A 52 -9.40 1.70 -2.87
N ARG A 53 -9.96 1.68 -1.65
CA ARG A 53 -9.68 0.67 -0.64
C ARG A 53 -9.98 -0.73 -1.16
N ASP A 54 -11.18 -0.92 -1.68
CA ASP A 54 -11.69 -2.23 -2.09
C ASP A 54 -11.02 -2.74 -3.38
N ALA A 55 -10.51 -1.85 -4.22
CA ALA A 55 -9.69 -2.23 -5.38
C ALA A 55 -8.23 -2.57 -5.01
N THR A 56 -7.66 -1.87 -4.03
CA THR A 56 -6.20 -1.88 -3.79
C THR A 56 -5.78 -2.88 -2.72
N PHE A 57 -6.41 -2.83 -1.54
CA PHE A 57 -5.92 -3.56 -0.37
C PHE A 57 -6.07 -5.07 -0.47
N PRO A 58 -7.14 -5.65 -1.06
CA PRO A 58 -7.20 -7.09 -1.25
C PRO A 58 -6.02 -7.64 -2.07
N LEU A 59 -5.66 -6.93 -3.15
CA LEU A 59 -4.56 -7.31 -4.02
C LEU A 59 -3.20 -7.16 -3.32
N LEU A 60 -2.99 -6.04 -2.62
CA LEU A 60 -1.79 -5.80 -1.83
C LEU A 60 -1.61 -6.88 -0.77
N VAL A 61 -2.65 -7.19 0.01
CA VAL A 61 -2.59 -8.17 1.10
C VAL A 61 -2.25 -9.57 0.58
N ARG A 62 -2.88 -10.00 -0.53
CA ARG A 62 -2.54 -11.26 -1.18
C ARG A 62 -1.08 -11.28 -1.64
N TYR A 63 -0.65 -10.20 -2.29
CA TYR A 63 0.73 -10.08 -2.76
C TYR A 63 1.73 -10.18 -1.60
N LEU A 64 1.51 -9.47 -0.50
CA LEU A 64 2.37 -9.52 0.68
C LEU A 64 2.47 -10.93 1.27
N LYS A 65 1.34 -11.63 1.40
CA LYS A 65 1.34 -13.04 1.82
C LYS A 65 2.18 -13.92 0.89
N ALA A 66 2.04 -13.75 -0.42
CA ALA A 66 2.83 -14.50 -1.41
C ALA A 66 4.34 -14.18 -1.33
N GLN A 67 4.71 -12.98 -0.91
CA GLN A 67 6.09 -12.56 -0.67
C GLN A 67 6.62 -12.93 0.73
N GLY A 68 5.82 -13.62 1.57
CA GLY A 68 6.19 -13.93 2.95
C GLY A 68 6.29 -12.70 3.86
N VAL A 69 5.65 -11.59 3.49
CA VAL A 69 5.58 -10.36 4.28
C VAL A 69 4.26 -10.35 5.07
N ASP A 70 4.35 -10.02 6.36
CA ASP A 70 3.16 -9.83 7.20
C ASP A 70 2.35 -8.61 6.71
N PRO A 71 1.11 -8.78 6.22
CA PRO A 71 0.29 -7.67 5.73
C PRO A 71 -0.16 -6.69 6.83
N GLU A 72 -0.21 -7.13 8.09
CA GLU A 72 -0.63 -6.28 9.21
C GLU A 72 0.52 -5.36 9.68
N ASN A 73 1.77 -5.81 9.53
CA ASN A 73 2.97 -5.06 9.87
C ASN A 73 4.07 -5.20 8.80
N PRO A 74 3.88 -4.65 7.59
CA PRO A 74 4.74 -4.94 6.46
C PRO A 74 6.02 -4.09 6.48
N ARG A 75 6.94 -4.41 7.40
CA ARG A 75 8.20 -3.68 7.62
C ARG A 75 9.15 -3.67 6.42
N ARG A 76 9.03 -4.68 5.54
CA ARG A 76 9.84 -4.82 4.32
C ARG A 76 9.20 -4.20 3.09
N LEU A 77 7.96 -3.71 3.20
CA LEU A 77 7.25 -3.10 2.08
C LEU A 77 7.63 -1.64 1.93
N VAL A 78 7.86 -1.22 0.69
CA VAL A 78 7.80 0.17 0.26
C VAL A 78 6.68 0.29 -0.77
N VAL A 79 5.72 1.17 -0.50
CA VAL A 79 4.68 1.51 -1.47
C VAL A 79 5.18 2.66 -2.33
N ALA A 80 5.20 2.46 -3.64
CA ALA A 80 5.39 3.50 -4.64
C ALA A 80 4.01 4.00 -5.06
N LEU A 81 3.53 5.06 -4.41
CA LEU A 81 2.20 5.62 -4.63
C LEU A 81 2.28 6.73 -5.69
N PHE A 82 1.70 6.50 -6.86
CA PHE A 82 1.66 7.46 -7.94
C PHE A 82 0.43 8.34 -7.83
N PHE A 83 0.64 9.65 -7.86
CA PHE A 83 -0.42 10.64 -7.87
C PHE A 83 -0.01 11.82 -8.76
N LYS A 84 -0.82 12.09 -9.79
CA LYS A 84 -0.50 13.07 -10.85
C LYS A 84 0.86 12.76 -11.48
N ASP A 85 1.77 13.72 -11.48
CA ASP A 85 3.12 13.67 -12.04
C ASP A 85 4.19 13.20 -11.05
N HIS A 86 3.81 12.77 -9.85
CA HIS A 86 4.73 12.40 -8.77
C HIS A 86 4.57 10.96 -8.30
N CYS A 87 5.67 10.41 -7.79
CA CYS A 87 5.74 9.16 -7.06
C CYS A 87 6.11 9.43 -5.60
N HIS A 88 5.32 8.90 -4.69
CA HIS A 88 5.47 9.02 -3.25
C HIS A 88 5.86 7.67 -2.67
N PHE A 89 7.09 7.56 -2.16
CA PHE A 89 7.55 6.36 -1.48
C PHE A 89 7.13 6.40 -0.01
N ILE A 90 6.37 5.39 0.41
CA ILE A 90 5.81 5.28 1.75
C ILE A 90 6.26 3.94 2.35
N GLN A 91 6.70 3.94 3.61
CA GLN A 91 6.97 2.69 4.31
C GLN A 91 5.67 1.92 4.51
N GLY A 92 5.69 0.60 4.31
CA GLY A 92 4.49 -0.22 4.41
C GLY A 92 3.78 -0.09 5.75
N THR A 93 4.53 0.04 6.85
CA THR A 93 3.97 0.27 8.19
C THR A 93 3.19 1.57 8.27
N ASP A 94 3.69 2.66 7.70
CA ASP A 94 3.01 3.95 7.69
C ASP A 94 1.82 3.96 6.73
N PHE A 95 1.91 3.22 5.62
CA PHE A 95 0.79 3.00 4.71
C PHE A 95 -0.38 2.28 5.42
N MET A 96 -0.08 1.23 6.20
CA MET A 96 -1.11 0.53 6.99
C MET A 96 -1.64 1.38 8.15
N LYS A 97 -0.82 2.23 8.78
CA LYS A 97 -1.31 3.20 9.76
C LYS A 97 -2.29 4.21 9.15
N ALA A 98 -2.06 4.63 7.90
CA ALA A 98 -2.98 5.52 7.20
C ALA A 98 -4.35 4.87 6.97
N LEU A 99 -4.35 3.60 6.52
CA LEU A 99 -5.56 2.77 6.44
C LEU A 99 -6.29 2.74 7.78
N CYS A 100 -5.58 2.42 8.87
CA CYS A 100 -6.20 2.35 10.20
C CYS A 100 -6.77 3.70 10.65
N GLY A 101 -6.08 4.80 10.37
CA GLY A 101 -6.56 6.15 10.68
C GLY A 101 -7.83 6.51 9.91
N LEU A 102 -7.89 6.20 8.62
CA LEU A 102 -9.05 6.46 7.77
C LEU A 102 -10.29 5.63 8.15
N GLU A 103 -10.07 4.40 8.59
CA GLU A 103 -11.15 3.45 8.93
C GLU A 103 -11.45 3.38 10.44
N GLY A 104 -10.71 4.13 11.28
CA GLY A 104 -10.84 4.05 12.74
C GLY A 104 -10.50 2.67 13.32
N LEU A 105 -9.57 1.94 12.70
CA LEU A 105 -9.23 0.57 13.08
C LEU A 105 -8.19 0.53 14.19
N ASN A 106 -8.43 -0.32 15.18
CA ASN A 106 -7.37 -0.82 16.06
C ASN A 106 -6.73 -2.08 15.46
N ALA A 107 -5.73 -2.65 16.14
CA ALA A 107 -5.01 -3.83 15.67
C ALA A 107 -5.93 -5.04 15.43
N ALA A 108 -6.88 -5.32 16.33
CA ALA A 108 -7.81 -6.43 16.16
C ALA A 108 -8.75 -6.23 14.96
N ALA A 109 -9.24 -5.01 14.75
CA ALA A 109 -10.09 -4.67 13.61
C ALA A 109 -9.31 -4.74 12.28
N LEU A 110 -8.04 -4.35 12.27
CA LEU A 110 -7.16 -4.54 11.12
C LEU A 110 -6.98 -6.02 10.80
N HIS A 111 -6.72 -6.86 11.81
CA HIS A 111 -6.59 -8.31 11.64
C HIS A 111 -7.82 -8.92 10.95
N PHE A 112 -9.03 -8.62 11.44
CA PHE A 112 -10.25 -9.10 10.80
C PHE A 112 -10.45 -8.56 9.39
N ARG A 113 -10.05 -7.31 9.12
CA ARG A 113 -10.11 -6.75 7.77
C ARG A 113 -9.18 -7.49 6.81
N VAL A 114 -7.95 -7.77 7.23
CA VAL A 114 -6.96 -8.55 6.47
C VAL A 114 -7.46 -9.96 6.19
N LEU A 115 -8.00 -10.65 7.20
CA LEU A 115 -8.62 -11.96 7.01
C LEU A 115 -9.78 -11.92 6.02
N GLY A 116 -10.64 -10.91 6.10
CA GLY A 116 -11.76 -10.72 5.18
C GLY A 116 -11.32 -10.47 3.74
N TRP A 117 -10.17 -9.83 3.52
CA TRP A 117 -9.60 -9.67 2.18
C TRP A 117 -8.98 -10.96 1.64
N LEU A 118 -8.29 -11.72 2.50
CA LEU A 118 -7.69 -13.00 2.10
C LEU A 118 -8.76 -14.01 1.67
N SER A 119 -9.83 -14.17 2.45
CA SER A 119 -10.91 -15.13 2.16
C SER A 119 -11.67 -14.81 0.86
N LYS A 120 -11.95 -13.53 0.60
CA LYS A 120 -12.62 -13.10 -0.65
C LYS A 120 -11.79 -13.39 -1.89
N THR A 121 -10.46 -13.32 -1.78
CA THR A 121 -9.57 -13.48 -2.93
C THR A 121 -9.32 -14.95 -3.26
N GLU A 122 -9.35 -15.84 -2.26
CA GLU A 122 -9.31 -17.29 -2.46
C GLU A 122 -10.56 -17.80 -3.19
N ALA A 123 -11.75 -17.34 -2.79
CA ALA A 123 -13.01 -17.72 -3.43
C ALA A 123 -13.06 -17.34 -4.93
N ALA A 124 -12.50 -16.18 -5.30
CA ALA A 124 -12.39 -15.75 -6.70
C ALA A 124 -11.40 -16.60 -7.52
N ALA A 125 -10.32 -17.09 -6.89
CA ALA A 125 -9.33 -17.95 -7.57
C ALA A 125 -9.84 -19.39 -7.80
N SER A 126 -10.70 -19.90 -6.91
CA SER A 126 -11.32 -21.23 -7.05
C SER A 126 -12.48 -21.31 -8.05
N ALA A 127 -12.95 -20.17 -8.56
CA ALA A 127 -14.06 -20.07 -9.52
C ALA A 127 -13.59 -19.86 -10.97
N SER A 128 -12.27 -19.88 -11.22
CA SER A 128 -11.63 -19.75 -12.53
C SER A 128 -11.04 -21.09 -12.98
#